data_AF-A0A3A8RHI5-F1
#
_entry.id   AF-A0A3A8RHI5-F1
#
_cell.length_a   1.000
_cell.length_b   1.000
_cell.length_c   1.000
_cell.angle_alpha   90.00
_cell.angle_beta   90.00
_cell.angle_gamma   90.00
#
_symmetry.space_group_name_H-M   'P 1'
#
loop_
_entity.id
_entity.type
_entity.pdbx_description
1 polymer ?
#
loop_
_entity_poly.entity_id
_entity_poly.type
_entity_poly.pdbx_seq_one_letter_code
_entity_poly.pdbx_strand_id
1 'polypeptide(L)' 'MRPPGYAHLTGVVPISAGNHQTLATTSDGAVWAWGGNSFGQLGDGTTTDRLTPAPVQSLGP' A
#
# COMPACT_ATOMS: atom_id res chain seq x y z
N MET A 1 -29.64 -21.50 7.22
CA MET A 1 -29.69 -20.19 6.54
C MET A 1 -28.35 -19.49 6.77
N ARG A 2 -27.61 -19.12 5.72
CA ARG A 2 -26.34 -18.38 5.81
C ARG A 2 -26.64 -16.88 5.67
N PRO A 3 -26.00 -15.98 6.44
CA PRO A 3 -26.20 -14.54 6.31
C PRO A 3 -25.70 -14.04 4.94
N PRO A 4 -26.22 -12.90 4.42
CA PRO A 4 -25.79 -12.33 3.15
C PRO A 4 -24.28 -12.11 3.18
N GLY A 5 -23.59 -12.62 2.16
CA GLY A 5 -22.15 -12.54 2.05
C GLY A 5 -21.71 -11.08 2.09
N TYR A 6 -21.08 -10.68 3.20
CA TYR A 6 -20.17 -9.55 3.19
C TYR A 6 -19.21 -9.82 2.02
N ALA A 7 -19.17 -8.91 1.04
CA ALA A 7 -18.20 -8.98 -0.04
C ALA A 7 -16.83 -9.05 0.61
N HIS A 8 -16.31 -10.27 0.71
CA HIS A 8 -15.02 -10.52 1.31
C HIS A 8 -14.05 -9.87 0.35
N LEU A 9 -13.39 -8.81 0.78
CA LEU A 9 -12.30 -8.18 0.05
C LEU A 9 -11.14 -9.20 0.02
N THR A 10 -11.27 -10.21 -0.83
CA THR A 10 -10.25 -11.24 -1.04
C THR A 10 -9.10 -10.58 -1.79
N GLY A 11 -7.92 -10.54 -1.17
CA GLY A 11 -6.72 -9.92 -1.74
C GLY A 11 -6.32 -8.57 -1.14
N VAL A 12 -6.96 -8.13 -0.05
CA VAL A 12 -6.49 -6.95 0.69
C VAL A 12 -5.45 -7.38 1.73
N VAL A 13 -4.20 -7.00 1.48
CA VAL A 13 -3.05 -7.21 2.38
C VAL A 13 -3.01 -6.08 3.42
N PRO A 14 -2.54 -6.34 4.67
CA PRO A 14 -2.55 -5.40 5.79
C PRO A 14 -2.15 -3.97 5.42
N ILE A 15 -3.05 -3.03 5.72
CA ILE A 15 -2.77 -1.59 5.69
C ILE A 15 -1.92 -1.23 6.92
N SER A 16 -0.62 -0.98 6.73
CA SER A 16 0.16 -0.28 7.74
C SER A 16 -0.02 1.21 7.50
N ALA A 17 -0.90 1.83 8.28
CA ALA A 17 -0.96 3.29 8.38
C ALA A 17 0.12 3.72 9.38
N GLY A 18 1.26 4.20 8.89
CA GLY A 18 2.16 4.97 9.74
C GLY A 18 1.60 6.37 10.00
N ASN A 19 2.33 7.22 10.73
CA ASN A 19 1.84 8.55 11.10
C ASN A 19 1.34 9.39 9.90
N HIS A 20 1.89 9.19 8.67
CA HIS A 20 1.40 9.87 7.46
C HIS A 20 1.38 9.02 6.17
N GLN A 21 1.72 7.73 6.22
CA GLN A 21 1.86 6.86 5.04
C GLN A 21 0.94 5.64 5.08
N THR A 22 0.50 5.18 3.92
CA THR A 22 -0.35 3.99 3.72
C THR A 22 0.30 3.05 2.70
N LEU A 23 0.21 1.74 2.98
CA LEU A 23 0.70 0.67 2.13
C LEU A 23 -0.45 -0.27 1.77
N ALA A 24 -0.52 -0.69 0.51
CA ALA A 24 -1.46 -1.71 0.04
C ALA A 24 -0.72 -2.70 -0.86
N THR A 25 -1.10 -3.98 -0.80
CA THR A 25 -0.60 -4.98 -1.75
C THR A 25 -1.79 -5.59 -2.48
N THR A 26 -1.66 -5.76 -3.79
CA THR A 26 -2.68 -6.38 -4.64
C THR A 26 -2.59 -7.91 -4.59
N SER A 27 -3.65 -8.59 -5.04
CA SER A 27 -3.66 -10.05 -5.20
C SER A 27 -2.55 -10.58 -6.11
N ASP A 28 -2.10 -9.75 -7.05
CA ASP A 28 -1.04 -10.07 -8.02
C ASP A 28 0.37 -9.79 -7.46
N GLY A 29 0.48 -9.43 -6.18
CA GLY A 29 1.76 -9.21 -5.49
C GLY A 29 2.36 -7.82 -5.68
N ALA A 30 1.65 -6.89 -6.35
CA ALA A 30 2.12 -5.52 -6.52
C ALA A 30 1.94 -4.71 -5.23
N VAL A 31 2.98 -4.01 -4.80
CA VAL A 31 2.95 -3.14 -3.62
C VAL A 31 2.78 -1.69 -4.03
N TRP A 32 1.85 -1.01 -3.37
CA TRP A 32 1.52 0.39 -3.57
C TRP A 32 1.70 1.14 -2.26
N ALA A 33 2.29 2.34 -2.32
CA ALA A 33 2.48 3.23 -1.19
C ALA A 33 2.04 4.65 -1.54
N TRP A 34 1.47 5.35 -0.56
CA TRP A 34 1.18 6.78 -0.63
C TRP A 34 1.22 7.41 0.76
N GLY A 35 1.24 8.73 0.79
CA GLY A 35 1.31 9.57 1.98
C GLY A 35 2.66 10.25 2.13
N GLY A 36 3.01 10.57 3.38
CA GLY A 36 4.26 11.24 3.74
C GLY A 36 5.48 10.41 3.37
N ASN A 37 6.44 11.03 2.70
CA ASN A 37 7.67 10.40 2.20
C ASN A 37 8.94 11.16 2.61
N SER A 38 8.88 12.12 3.53
CA SER A 38 10.05 12.93 3.90
C SER A 38 11.30 12.12 4.33
N PHE A 39 11.11 10.87 4.76
CA PHE A 39 12.19 9.93 5.13
C PHE A 39 12.39 8.76 4.14
N GLY A 40 11.79 8.79 2.95
CA GLY A 40 11.86 7.68 1.98
C GLY A 40 10.96 6.48 2.35
N GLN A 41 9.94 6.72 3.17
CA GLN A 41 9.03 5.70 3.72
C GLN A 41 8.23 4.94 2.64
N LEU A 42 8.06 5.54 1.46
CA LEU A 42 7.33 4.92 0.36
C LEU A 42 8.18 3.93 -0.44
N GLY A 43 9.50 3.90 -0.24
CA GLY A 43 10.38 2.95 -0.94
C GLY A 43 10.43 3.15 -2.46
N ASP A 44 10.06 4.32 -2.96
CA ASP A 44 10.03 4.64 -4.40
C ASP A 44 11.33 5.32 -4.90
N GLY A 45 12.38 5.29 -4.08
CA GLY A 45 13.65 5.98 -4.35
C GLY A 45 13.59 7.51 -4.21
N THR A 46 12.46 8.07 -3.76
CA THR A 46 12.28 9.51 -3.56
C THR A 46 12.02 9.82 -2.09
N THR A 47 12.08 11.11 -1.75
CA THR A 47 11.60 11.64 -0.45
C THR A 47 10.39 12.57 -0.62
N THR A 48 9.73 12.50 -1.77
CA THR A 48 8.61 13.35 -2.13
C THR A 48 7.29 12.70 -1.73
N ASP A 49 6.47 13.44 -0.99
CA ASP A 49 5.15 12.98 -0.57
C ASP A 49 4.28 12.59 -1.78
N ARG A 50 3.46 11.56 -1.62
CA ARG A 50 2.56 11.07 -2.68
C ARG A 50 1.13 11.11 -2.16
N LEU A 51 0.29 12.00 -2.68
CA LEU A 51 -1.13 12.04 -2.28
C LEU A 51 -1.97 10.94 -2.96
N THR A 52 -1.40 10.26 -3.95
CA THR A 52 -2.03 9.16 -4.70
C THR A 52 -1.17 7.90 -4.61
N PRO A 53 -1.79 6.70 -4.59
CA PRO A 53 -1.07 5.43 -4.64
C PRO A 53 -0.03 5.39 -5.76
N ALA A 54 1.22 5.07 -5.41
CA ALA A 54 2.31 4.84 -6.35
C ALA A 54 2.92 3.45 -6.13
N PRO A 55 3.35 2.75 -7.19
CA PRO A 55 3.98 1.45 -7.05
C PRO A 55 5.33 1.61 -6.34
N VAL A 56 5.56 0.77 -5.32
CA VAL A 56 6.87 0.65 -4.68
C VAL A 56 7.74 -0.17 -5.63
N GLN A 57 8.70 0.48 -6.30
CA GLN A 57 9.74 -0.27 -6.99
C GLN A 57 10.54 -0.99 -5.90
N SER A 58 10.39 -2.32 -5.80
CA SER A 58 11.33 -3.09 -4.99
C SER A 58 12.72 -2.77 -5.52
N LEU A 59 13.58 -2.23 -4.68
CA LEU A 59 15.00 -2.18 -4.99
C LEU A 59 15.41 -3.65 -5.24
N GLY A 60 15.63 -3.97 -6.52
CA GLY A 60 16.26 -5.21 -6.92
C GLY A 60 17.66 -5.30 -6.30
N PRO A 61 18.21 -6.53 -6.26
CA PRO A 61 19.11 -7.07 -5.23
C PRO A 61 20.22 -6.16 -4.72
#